data_AF-A0A8B8EQU5-F1
#
_entry.id   AF-A0A8B8EQU5-F1
#
_cell.length_a   1.000
_cell.length_b   1.000
_cell.length_c   1.000
_cell.angle_alpha   90.00
_cell.angle_beta   90.00
_cell.angle_gamma   90.00
#
_symmetry.space_group_name_H-M   'P 1'
#
loop_
_entity.id
_entity.type
_entity.pdbx_description
1 polymer ?
#
loop_
_entity_poly.entity_id
_entity_poly.type
_entity_poly.pdbx_seq_one_letter_code
_entity_poly.pdbx_strand_id
1 'polypeptide(L)'
;MKYLRKSRTVAVLSILTVGLTLFLFTYSTKRIHNHNEDVLITKRSSDLASLNVSTPILSAAIEHSRGGQEALLVTLVNDAFLPFTLSWLCNTRDMGIHSQVLFITGDSESTQRIKQSWPEVGAVQIDGVHPGDQEYSRVGYVELMVRRSEILLQILEKNIPIFLFEVDCLWISNPLSNLKSYRNVDIVVNAVSQRTNVIAGGFLYLHPTEASKNLWRALTVQLNKLGMKIRNSPKNAKVSESDNDQVYLSNLVFSNYGGLRYKVLSNDDYADGNWYKLSKERRMTLRKPYLINNNWVVGNAAKIKRAKEWGHWFLTENGECDEEKIQRVVKQGQVSGP
;
A
#
# COMPACT_ATOMS: atom_id res chain seq x y z
N MET A 1 50.06 50.94 9.09
CA MET A 1 49.08 49.87 9.41
C MET A 1 47.81 50.01 8.55
N LYS A 2 47.90 49.89 7.21
CA LYS A 2 46.74 50.09 6.29
C LYS A 2 46.67 49.13 5.09
N TYR A 3 47.44 48.04 5.07
CA TYR A 3 47.51 47.10 3.93
C TYR A 3 46.85 45.72 4.12
N LEU A 4 46.29 45.41 5.30
CA LEU A 4 45.76 44.07 5.61
C LEU A 4 44.24 43.90 5.42
N ARG A 5 43.49 44.96 5.07
CA ARG A 5 42.02 44.90 5.01
C ARG A 5 41.44 44.55 3.63
N LYS A 6 42.19 44.69 2.54
CA LYS A 6 41.74 44.40 1.16
C LYS A 6 41.79 42.91 0.79
N SER A 7 42.69 42.13 1.41
CA SER A 7 42.89 40.71 1.11
C SER A 7 41.75 39.81 1.63
N ARG A 8 41.17 40.13 2.79
CA ARG A 8 40.07 39.36 3.37
C ARG A 8 38.76 39.48 2.57
N THR A 9 38.45 40.66 2.03
CA THR A 9 37.21 40.87 1.26
C THR A 9 37.25 40.13 -0.08
N VAL A 10 38.41 40.12 -0.75
CA VAL A 10 38.59 39.37 -2.00
C VAL A 10 38.49 37.86 -1.74
N ALA A 11 39.13 37.35 -0.67
CA ALA A 11 39.03 35.93 -0.32
C ALA A 11 37.60 35.48 0.01
N VAL A 12 36.82 36.30 0.71
CA VAL A 12 35.42 36.00 1.06
C VAL A 12 34.52 36.00 -0.19
N LEU A 13 34.71 36.95 -1.11
CA LEU A 13 33.97 36.96 -2.38
C LEU A 13 34.31 35.72 -3.24
N SER A 14 35.59 35.33 -3.31
CA SER A 14 36.01 34.13 -4.05
C SER A 14 35.37 32.86 -3.51
N ILE A 15 35.32 32.69 -2.18
CA ILE A 15 34.72 31.51 -1.53
C ILE A 15 33.19 31.46 -1.77
N LEU A 16 32.50 32.62 -1.70
CA LEU A 16 31.07 32.70 -2.01
C LEU A 16 30.78 32.37 -3.48
N THR A 17 31.60 32.85 -4.42
CA THR A 17 31.43 32.52 -5.85
C THR A 17 31.67 31.05 -6.15
N VAL A 18 32.67 30.42 -5.52
CA VAL A 18 32.95 28.98 -5.68
C VAL A 18 31.85 28.13 -5.04
N GLY A 19 31.33 28.54 -3.88
CA GLY A 19 30.20 27.88 -3.24
C GLY A 19 28.92 27.94 -4.08
N LEU A 20 28.64 29.09 -4.70
CA LEU A 20 27.46 29.28 -5.56
C LEU A 20 27.58 28.49 -6.87
N THR A 21 28.76 28.42 -7.48
CA THR A 21 28.97 27.61 -8.71
C THR A 21 28.91 26.12 -8.43
N LEU A 22 29.46 25.64 -7.31
CA LEU A 22 29.30 24.24 -6.87
C LEU A 22 27.83 23.90 -6.57
N PHE A 23 27.09 24.80 -5.92
CA PHE A 23 25.66 24.61 -5.65
C PHE A 23 24.84 24.59 -6.94
N LEU A 24 25.07 25.53 -7.87
CA LEU A 24 24.39 25.55 -9.16
C LEU A 24 24.76 24.34 -10.03
N PHE A 25 26.01 23.90 -9.99
CA PHE A 25 26.45 22.71 -10.72
C PHE A 25 25.82 21.43 -10.15
N THR A 26 25.84 21.24 -8.83
CA THR A 26 25.20 20.08 -8.18
C THR A 26 23.68 20.10 -8.32
N TYR A 27 23.04 21.27 -8.26
CA TYR A 27 21.61 21.43 -8.52
C TYR A 27 21.27 21.12 -9.97
N SER A 28 22.07 21.62 -10.93
CA SER A 28 21.88 21.38 -12.36
C SER A 28 22.10 19.92 -12.72
N THR A 29 23.13 19.26 -12.19
CA THR A 29 23.38 17.83 -12.44
C THR A 29 22.30 16.95 -11.84
N LYS A 30 21.82 17.27 -10.61
CA LYS A 30 20.67 16.57 -10.00
C LYS A 30 19.39 16.76 -10.82
N ARG A 31 19.16 17.97 -11.36
CA ARG A 31 18.00 18.26 -12.21
C ARG A 31 18.08 17.57 -13.57
N ILE A 32 19.25 17.52 -14.19
CA ILE A 32 19.49 16.81 -15.46
C ILE A 32 19.37 15.29 -15.25
N HIS A 33 19.89 14.77 -14.13
CA HIS A 33 19.76 13.34 -13.80
C HIS A 33 18.29 12.96 -13.58
N ASN A 34 17.55 13.74 -12.79
CA ASN A 34 16.11 13.54 -12.61
C ASN A 34 15.36 13.63 -13.94
N HIS A 35 15.65 14.63 -14.79
CA HIS A 35 15.00 14.77 -16.08
C HIS A 35 15.32 13.60 -17.04
N ASN A 36 16.55 13.10 -17.04
CA ASN A 36 16.94 11.95 -17.86
C ASN A 36 16.31 10.64 -17.36
N GLU A 37 16.21 10.45 -16.04
CA GLU A 37 15.45 9.34 -15.45
C GLU A 37 13.97 9.44 -15.80
N ASP A 38 13.37 10.64 -15.70
CA ASP A 38 11.98 10.89 -16.07
C ASP A 38 11.72 10.55 -17.55
N VAL A 39 12.60 10.98 -18.46
CA VAL A 39 12.48 10.67 -19.90
C VAL A 39 12.64 9.17 -20.18
N LEU A 40 13.57 8.49 -19.51
CA LEU A 40 13.75 7.03 -19.65
C LEU A 40 12.55 6.25 -19.10
N ILE A 41 11.97 6.71 -17.99
CA ILE A 41 10.76 6.14 -17.39
C ILE A 41 9.56 6.37 -18.30
N THR A 42 9.43 7.57 -18.89
CA THR A 42 8.34 7.90 -19.83
C THR A 42 8.38 7.00 -21.07
N LYS A 43 9.58 6.78 -21.64
CA LYS A 43 9.76 5.88 -22.80
C LYS A 43 9.53 4.39 -22.46
N ARG A 44 9.83 3.96 -21.23
CA ARG A 44 9.47 2.60 -20.77
C ARG A 44 8.02 2.46 -20.35
N SER A 45 7.36 3.57 -19.98
CA SER A 45 5.93 3.59 -19.70
C SER A 45 5.10 3.26 -20.94
N SER A 46 5.53 3.67 -22.13
CA SER A 46 4.87 3.24 -23.38
C SER A 46 5.06 1.75 -23.65
N ASP A 47 6.17 1.15 -23.18
CA ASP A 47 6.39 -0.30 -23.27
C ASP A 47 5.58 -1.08 -22.19
N LEU A 48 5.30 -0.45 -21.04
CA LEU A 48 4.47 -1.03 -19.97
C LEU A 48 2.98 -1.08 -20.34
N ALA A 49 2.53 -0.28 -21.30
CA ALA A 49 1.17 -0.34 -21.84
C ALA A 49 0.85 -1.69 -22.52
N SER A 50 1.87 -2.53 -22.78
CA SER A 50 1.71 -3.90 -23.28
C SER A 50 1.73 -4.99 -22.20
N LEU A 51 1.72 -4.63 -20.91
CA LEU A 51 1.50 -5.62 -19.85
C LEU A 51 0.07 -6.16 -20.01
N ASN A 52 -0.10 -7.41 -20.46
CA ASN A 52 -1.43 -8.03 -20.50
C ASN A 52 -1.79 -8.52 -19.09
N VAL A 53 -2.50 -7.70 -18.30
CA VAL A 53 -3.34 -8.27 -17.23
C VAL A 53 -4.53 -8.94 -17.89
N SER A 54 -4.96 -10.05 -17.30
CA SER A 54 -6.02 -10.86 -17.87
C SER A 54 -7.31 -10.02 -18.00
N THR A 55 -7.96 -10.10 -19.17
CA THR A 55 -9.28 -9.49 -19.43
C THR A 55 -10.29 -9.69 -18.29
N PRO A 56 -10.32 -10.84 -17.59
CA PRO A 56 -11.19 -11.03 -16.42
C PRO A 56 -10.97 -10.04 -15.27
N ILE A 57 -9.71 -9.69 -14.94
CA ILE A 57 -9.45 -8.73 -13.85
C ILE A 57 -9.99 -7.35 -14.20
N LEU A 58 -9.70 -6.87 -15.42
CA LEU A 58 -10.17 -5.55 -15.84
C LEU A 58 -11.70 -5.49 -15.94
N SER A 59 -12.33 -6.58 -16.39
CA SER A 59 -13.80 -6.67 -16.45
C SER A 59 -14.41 -6.59 -15.05
N ALA A 60 -13.89 -7.37 -14.10
CA ALA A 60 -14.34 -7.33 -12.71
C ALA A 60 -14.05 -5.97 -12.05
N ALA A 61 -12.89 -5.36 -12.34
CA ALA A 61 -12.56 -4.03 -11.84
C ALA A 61 -13.55 -2.97 -12.34
N ILE A 62 -13.93 -3.01 -13.62
CA ILE A 62 -14.94 -2.10 -14.20
C ILE A 62 -16.31 -2.33 -13.54
N GLU A 63 -16.72 -3.59 -13.36
CA GLU A 63 -18.00 -3.94 -12.73
C GLU A 63 -18.07 -3.42 -11.28
N HIS A 64 -17.12 -3.81 -10.44
CA HIS A 64 -17.11 -3.48 -9.02
C HIS A 64 -16.77 -2.00 -8.73
N SER A 65 -16.21 -1.27 -9.69
CA SER A 65 -16.04 0.19 -9.59
C SER A 65 -17.20 0.98 -10.21
N ARG A 66 -18.22 0.32 -10.74
CA ARG A 66 -19.31 0.95 -11.51
C ARG A 66 -18.78 1.84 -12.64
N GLY A 67 -17.84 1.30 -13.41
CA GLY A 67 -17.18 2.01 -14.50
C GLY A 67 -16.25 3.14 -14.03
N GLY A 68 -15.70 3.05 -12.82
CA GLY A 68 -14.83 4.07 -12.22
C GLY A 68 -15.56 5.20 -11.49
N GLN A 69 -16.90 5.12 -11.36
CA GLN A 69 -17.67 6.07 -10.55
C GLN A 69 -17.42 5.88 -9.05
N GLU A 70 -17.10 4.66 -8.63
CA GLU A 70 -16.74 4.30 -7.27
C GLU A 70 -15.29 3.82 -7.19
N ALA A 71 -14.72 3.89 -5.99
CA ALA A 71 -13.39 3.36 -5.77
C ALA A 71 -13.47 1.84 -5.70
N LEU A 72 -12.59 1.16 -6.44
CA LEU A 72 -12.39 -0.28 -6.33
C LEU A 72 -11.56 -0.59 -5.07
N LEU A 73 -12.12 -1.34 -4.13
CA LEU A 73 -11.34 -1.93 -3.04
C LEU A 73 -10.68 -3.18 -3.58
N VAL A 74 -9.36 -3.24 -3.56
CA VAL A 74 -8.63 -4.34 -4.19
C VAL A 74 -7.53 -4.85 -3.28
N THR A 75 -7.36 -6.16 -3.28
CA THR A 75 -6.28 -6.83 -2.55
C THR A 75 -5.88 -8.13 -3.26
N LEU A 76 -4.66 -8.59 -3.01
CA LEU A 76 -4.16 -9.86 -3.53
C LEU A 76 -4.02 -10.85 -2.38
N VAL A 77 -4.57 -12.05 -2.54
CA VAL A 77 -4.57 -13.09 -1.50
C VAL A 77 -4.24 -14.46 -2.10
N ASN A 78 -3.78 -15.37 -1.26
CA ASN A 78 -3.64 -16.78 -1.58
C ASN A 78 -4.22 -17.63 -0.43
N ASP A 79 -4.09 -18.95 -0.56
CA ASP A 79 -4.43 -19.98 0.42
C ASP A 79 -4.08 -19.61 1.88
N ALA A 80 -2.88 -19.08 2.11
CA ALA A 80 -2.42 -18.72 3.46
C ALA A 80 -3.18 -17.53 4.07
N PHE A 81 -3.67 -16.62 3.23
CA PHE A 81 -4.45 -15.45 3.65
C PHE A 81 -5.97 -15.70 3.61
N LEU A 82 -6.43 -16.85 3.13
CA LEU A 82 -7.86 -17.17 3.07
C LEU A 82 -8.55 -17.09 4.45
N PRO A 83 -7.98 -17.60 5.55
CA PRO A 83 -8.60 -17.43 6.88
C PRO A 83 -8.76 -15.96 7.28
N PHE A 84 -7.76 -15.11 7.01
CA PHE A 84 -7.88 -13.67 7.24
C PHE A 84 -8.95 -13.05 6.34
N THR A 85 -9.01 -13.46 5.07
CA THR A 85 -9.98 -12.97 4.10
C THR A 85 -11.41 -13.23 4.59
N LEU A 86 -11.70 -14.46 5.02
CA LEU A 86 -13.02 -14.82 5.55
C LEU A 86 -13.34 -14.08 6.86
N SER A 87 -12.37 -13.92 7.77
CA SER A 87 -12.55 -13.12 8.98
C SER A 87 -12.77 -11.64 8.67
N TRP A 88 -12.10 -11.08 7.66
CA TRP A 88 -12.25 -9.70 7.24
C TRP A 88 -13.60 -9.44 6.57
N LEU A 89 -14.11 -10.40 5.79
CA LEU A 89 -15.46 -10.36 5.20
C LEU A 89 -16.52 -10.31 6.31
N CYS A 90 -16.40 -11.14 7.34
CA CYS A 90 -17.26 -11.07 8.52
C CYS A 90 -17.14 -9.71 9.25
N ASN A 91 -15.91 -9.20 9.44
CA ASN A 91 -15.67 -7.90 10.08
C ASN A 91 -16.36 -6.74 9.35
N THR A 92 -16.42 -6.80 8.01
CA THR A 92 -16.84 -5.67 7.18
C THR A 92 -18.23 -5.83 6.55
N ARG A 93 -18.94 -6.93 6.82
CA ARG A 93 -20.25 -7.25 6.22
C ARG A 93 -21.26 -6.11 6.28
N ASP A 94 -21.37 -5.46 7.43
CA ASP A 94 -22.39 -4.42 7.65
C ASP A 94 -21.92 -3.02 7.21
N MET A 95 -20.76 -2.89 6.55
CA MET A 95 -20.16 -1.59 6.17
C MET A 95 -20.57 -1.09 4.78
N GLY A 96 -21.32 -1.87 4.00
CA GLY A 96 -21.81 -1.49 2.67
C GLY A 96 -20.71 -1.30 1.61
N ILE A 97 -19.59 -2.02 1.75
CA ILE A 97 -18.43 -1.89 0.85
C ILE A 97 -18.25 -3.09 -0.08
N HIS A 98 -18.86 -4.24 0.20
CA HIS A 98 -18.53 -5.52 -0.46
C HIS A 98 -18.77 -5.51 -1.96
N SER A 99 -19.79 -4.82 -2.45
CA SER A 99 -20.02 -4.67 -3.90
C SER A 99 -18.90 -3.92 -4.64
N GLN A 100 -18.04 -3.19 -3.92
CA GLN A 100 -16.87 -2.48 -4.46
C GLN A 100 -15.57 -3.30 -4.31
N VAL A 101 -15.60 -4.50 -3.73
CA VAL A 101 -14.41 -5.31 -3.43
C VAL A 101 -14.08 -6.26 -4.58
N LEU A 102 -12.79 -6.32 -4.93
CA LEU A 102 -12.20 -7.31 -5.82
C LEU A 102 -11.01 -8.00 -5.15
N PHE A 103 -11.16 -9.29 -4.89
CA PHE A 103 -10.06 -10.18 -4.52
C PHE A 103 -9.38 -10.71 -5.79
N ILE A 104 -8.08 -10.49 -5.89
CA ILE A 104 -7.24 -11.16 -6.87
C ILE A 104 -6.57 -12.33 -6.15
N THR A 105 -6.91 -13.54 -6.55
CA THR A 105 -6.52 -14.77 -5.83
C THR A 105 -5.36 -15.48 -6.53
N GLY A 106 -4.43 -16.04 -5.76
CA GLY A 106 -3.32 -16.85 -6.28
C GLY A 106 -3.65 -18.31 -6.53
N ASP A 107 -4.84 -18.75 -6.12
CA ASP A 107 -5.26 -20.16 -6.13
C ASP A 107 -6.78 -20.30 -6.33
N SER A 108 -7.18 -21.48 -6.81
CA SER A 108 -8.57 -21.79 -7.12
C SER A 108 -9.43 -21.99 -5.88
N GLU A 109 -8.87 -22.52 -4.78
CA GLU A 109 -9.61 -22.76 -3.54
C GLU A 109 -10.12 -21.43 -2.94
N SER A 110 -9.25 -20.44 -2.81
CA SER A 110 -9.60 -19.10 -2.33
C SER A 110 -10.67 -18.48 -3.22
N THR A 111 -10.52 -18.58 -4.54
CA THR A 111 -11.50 -18.08 -5.51
C THR A 111 -12.86 -18.72 -5.31
N GLN A 112 -12.89 -20.05 -5.19
CA GLN A 112 -14.12 -20.81 -5.07
C GLN A 112 -14.83 -20.51 -3.75
N ARG A 113 -14.13 -20.54 -2.61
CA ARG A 113 -14.73 -20.29 -1.29
C ARG A 113 -15.27 -18.88 -1.16
N ILE A 114 -14.55 -17.88 -1.68
CA ILE A 114 -15.02 -16.48 -1.69
C ILE A 114 -16.32 -16.38 -2.50
N LYS A 115 -16.33 -16.88 -3.75
CA LYS A 115 -17.53 -16.81 -4.61
C LYS A 115 -18.73 -17.56 -4.05
N GLN A 116 -18.50 -18.70 -3.39
CA GLN A 116 -19.58 -19.51 -2.82
C GLN A 116 -20.23 -18.85 -1.61
N SER A 117 -19.43 -18.21 -0.76
CA SER A 117 -19.90 -17.70 0.53
C SER A 117 -20.26 -16.20 0.50
N TRP A 118 -19.69 -15.46 -0.46
CA TRP A 118 -19.77 -14.00 -0.57
C TRP A 118 -19.95 -13.60 -2.05
N PRO A 119 -21.09 -13.94 -2.69
CA PRO A 119 -21.30 -13.68 -4.12
C PRO A 119 -21.30 -12.19 -4.51
N GLU A 120 -21.45 -11.28 -3.54
CA GLU A 120 -21.41 -9.84 -3.73
C GLU A 120 -20.00 -9.26 -3.94
N VAL A 121 -18.94 -9.99 -3.58
CA VAL A 121 -17.55 -9.56 -3.82
C VAL A 121 -17.01 -10.18 -5.09
N GLY A 122 -16.15 -9.44 -5.78
CA GLY A 122 -15.41 -9.95 -6.93
C GLY A 122 -14.29 -10.88 -6.48
N ALA A 123 -14.09 -11.99 -7.20
CA ALA A 123 -12.93 -12.85 -7.03
C ALA A 123 -12.42 -13.37 -8.38
N VAL A 124 -11.15 -13.08 -8.68
CA VAL A 124 -10.52 -13.46 -9.96
C VAL A 124 -9.15 -14.08 -9.69
N GLN A 125 -8.97 -15.32 -10.15
CA GLN A 125 -7.70 -16.04 -10.05
C GLN A 125 -6.67 -15.51 -11.04
N ILE A 126 -5.42 -15.46 -10.59
CA ILE A 126 -4.24 -15.29 -11.43
C ILE A 126 -3.26 -16.45 -11.23
N ASP A 127 -2.50 -16.74 -12.28
CA ASP A 127 -1.41 -17.70 -12.22
C ASP A 127 -0.12 -17.04 -11.70
N GLY A 128 0.83 -17.88 -11.31
CA GLY A 128 2.19 -17.45 -10.97
C GLY A 128 2.34 -16.89 -9.55
N VAL A 129 1.29 -16.92 -8.74
CA VAL A 129 1.38 -16.61 -7.31
C VAL A 129 1.86 -17.86 -6.56
N HIS A 130 2.78 -17.67 -5.61
CA HIS A 130 3.28 -18.76 -4.79
C HIS A 130 2.36 -19.04 -3.59
N PRO A 131 2.18 -20.32 -3.22
CA PRO A 131 1.39 -20.68 -2.05
C PRO A 131 2.13 -20.36 -0.74
N GLY A 132 1.39 -20.25 0.36
CA GLY A 132 1.96 -20.01 1.69
C GLY A 132 2.16 -18.53 2.05
N ASP A 133 2.67 -18.29 3.27
CA ASP A 133 2.66 -16.99 3.98
C ASP A 133 3.37 -15.80 3.31
N GLN A 134 4.14 -16.01 2.23
CA GLN A 134 4.93 -14.98 1.53
C GLN A 134 5.59 -13.96 2.48
N GLU A 135 6.53 -14.43 3.31
CA GLU A 135 7.21 -13.61 4.32
C GLU A 135 7.84 -12.34 3.72
N TYR A 136 7.70 -11.23 4.43
CA TYR A 136 8.23 -9.92 4.04
C TYR A 136 9.73 -10.00 3.66
N SER A 137 10.12 -9.29 2.61
CA SER A 137 11.50 -9.25 2.08
C SER A 137 12.05 -10.62 1.69
N ARG A 138 11.19 -11.57 1.28
CA ARG A 138 11.57 -12.80 0.56
C ARG A 138 11.22 -12.70 -0.92
N VAL A 139 11.87 -13.52 -1.74
CA VAL A 139 11.66 -13.51 -3.21
C VAL A 139 10.19 -13.70 -3.57
N GLY A 140 9.49 -14.66 -2.97
CA GLY A 140 8.06 -14.89 -3.25
C GLY A 140 7.16 -13.71 -2.90
N TYR A 141 7.44 -13.00 -1.80
CA TYR A 141 6.76 -11.75 -1.45
C TYR A 141 7.01 -10.68 -2.52
N VAL A 142 8.26 -10.49 -2.92
CA VAL A 142 8.62 -9.46 -3.92
C VAL A 142 7.98 -9.76 -5.28
N GLU A 143 7.95 -11.01 -5.72
CA GLU A 143 7.26 -11.42 -6.96
C GLU A 143 5.76 -11.11 -6.89
N LEU A 144 5.11 -11.33 -5.74
CA LEU A 144 3.73 -10.92 -5.52
C LEU A 144 3.56 -9.39 -5.60
N MET A 145 4.49 -8.62 -5.04
CA MET A 145 4.46 -7.15 -5.10
C MET A 145 4.68 -6.62 -6.52
N VAL A 146 5.54 -7.26 -7.30
CA VAL A 146 5.71 -6.98 -8.73
C VAL A 146 4.37 -7.13 -9.43
N ARG A 147 3.74 -8.31 -9.28
CA ARG A 147 2.46 -8.61 -9.93
C ARG A 147 1.34 -7.67 -9.48
N ARG A 148 1.27 -7.35 -8.19
CA ARG A 148 0.36 -6.34 -7.64
C ARG A 148 0.53 -5.00 -8.34
N SER A 149 1.77 -4.53 -8.48
CA SER A 149 2.03 -3.23 -9.11
C SER A 149 1.58 -3.18 -10.57
N GLU A 150 1.78 -4.25 -11.34
CA GLU A 150 1.35 -4.34 -12.74
C GLU A 150 -0.18 -4.32 -12.86
N ILE A 151 -0.88 -5.07 -12.00
CA ILE A 151 -2.34 -5.13 -12.01
C ILE A 151 -2.94 -3.78 -11.63
N LEU A 152 -2.47 -3.18 -10.53
CA LEU A 152 -2.96 -1.89 -10.08
C LEU A 152 -2.69 -0.78 -11.11
N LEU A 153 -1.56 -0.86 -11.83
CA LEU A 153 -1.27 0.09 -12.91
C LEU A 153 -2.37 0.03 -13.97
N GLN A 154 -2.73 -1.15 -14.44
CA GLN A 154 -3.70 -1.30 -15.54
C GLN A 154 -5.11 -0.92 -15.12
N ILE A 155 -5.50 -1.19 -13.88
CA ILE A 155 -6.77 -0.71 -13.33
C ILE A 155 -6.77 0.83 -13.30
N LEU A 156 -5.68 1.44 -12.83
CA LEU A 156 -5.55 2.90 -12.76
C LEU A 156 -5.57 3.56 -14.15
N GLU A 157 -4.99 2.92 -15.18
CA GLU A 157 -5.06 3.37 -16.58
C GLU A 157 -6.49 3.38 -17.15
N LYS A 158 -7.41 2.60 -16.57
CA LYS A 158 -8.85 2.64 -16.90
C LYS A 158 -9.62 3.76 -16.20
N ASN A 159 -8.90 4.69 -15.57
CA ASN A 159 -9.46 5.79 -14.77
C ASN A 159 -10.31 5.32 -13.58
N ILE A 160 -9.99 4.14 -13.02
CA ILE A 160 -10.68 3.60 -11.85
C ILE A 160 -9.92 4.07 -10.59
N PRO A 161 -10.57 4.76 -9.64
CA PRO A 161 -9.98 5.04 -8.33
C PRO A 161 -9.75 3.73 -7.58
N ILE A 162 -8.61 3.61 -6.92
CA ILE A 162 -8.22 2.37 -6.24
C ILE A 162 -8.09 2.63 -4.75
N PHE A 163 -8.65 1.74 -3.94
CA PHE A 163 -8.34 1.62 -2.53
C PHE A 163 -7.70 0.26 -2.26
N LEU A 164 -6.38 0.25 -2.15
CA LEU A 164 -5.62 -0.94 -1.80
C LEU A 164 -5.69 -1.14 -0.28
N PHE A 165 -5.98 -2.36 0.13
CA PHE A 165 -6.05 -2.77 1.53
C PHE A 165 -5.43 -4.17 1.74
N GLU A 166 -5.21 -4.54 3.00
CA GLU A 166 -4.79 -5.88 3.41
C GLU A 166 -5.89 -6.55 4.24
N VAL A 167 -6.04 -7.87 4.15
CA VAL A 167 -7.06 -8.63 4.88
C VAL A 167 -6.70 -8.89 6.34
N ASP A 168 -5.42 -8.78 6.69
CA ASP A 168 -4.93 -8.88 8.07
C ASP A 168 -5.01 -7.53 8.78
N CYS A 169 -6.15 -6.85 8.70
CA CYS A 169 -6.40 -5.65 9.50
C CYS A 169 -7.81 -5.68 10.10
N LEU A 170 -7.97 -4.99 11.23
CA LEU A 170 -9.29 -4.73 11.80
C LEU A 170 -9.85 -3.46 11.18
N TRP A 171 -11.07 -3.52 10.65
CA TRP A 171 -11.87 -2.35 10.30
C TRP A 171 -12.88 -2.12 11.42
N ILE A 172 -12.84 -0.94 12.02
CA ILE A 172 -13.75 -0.55 13.11
C ILE A 172 -14.96 0.17 12.52
N SER A 173 -14.75 0.90 11.43
CA SER A 173 -15.80 1.56 10.65
C SER A 173 -15.33 1.71 9.20
N ASN A 174 -16.24 2.08 8.30
CA ASN A 174 -15.93 2.22 6.88
C ASN A 174 -14.94 3.38 6.62
N PRO A 175 -13.66 3.09 6.28
CA PRO A 175 -12.63 4.12 6.10
C PRO A 175 -12.83 4.93 4.82
N LEU A 176 -13.54 4.40 3.81
CA LEU A 176 -13.73 5.09 2.53
C LEU A 176 -14.47 6.41 2.67
N SER A 177 -15.38 6.51 3.63
CA SER A 177 -16.15 7.74 3.90
C SER A 177 -15.23 8.95 4.10
N ASN A 178 -14.18 8.77 4.90
CA ASN A 178 -13.16 9.79 5.17
C ASN A 178 -12.18 9.93 3.99
N LEU A 179 -11.71 8.81 3.41
CA LEU A 179 -10.76 8.85 2.29
C LEU A 179 -11.32 9.62 1.08
N LYS A 180 -12.61 9.49 0.82
CA LYS A 180 -13.31 10.23 -0.23
C LYS A 180 -13.28 11.75 -0.01
N SER A 181 -13.09 12.27 1.20
CA SER A 181 -13.01 13.73 1.41
C SER A 181 -11.74 14.36 0.80
N TYR A 182 -10.66 13.59 0.60
CA TYR A 182 -9.39 14.09 0.09
C TYR A 182 -9.38 14.20 -1.44
N ARG A 183 -10.17 15.12 -2.01
CA ARG A 183 -10.31 15.31 -3.47
C ARG A 183 -9.18 16.08 -4.14
N ASN A 184 -8.40 16.84 -3.37
CA ASN A 184 -7.36 17.75 -3.88
C ASN A 184 -5.95 17.16 -3.87
N VAL A 185 -5.84 15.84 -3.74
CA VAL A 185 -4.57 15.10 -3.75
C VAL A 185 -4.68 13.96 -4.75
N ASP A 186 -3.55 13.45 -5.19
CA ASP A 186 -3.45 12.40 -6.20
C ASP A 186 -3.37 11.00 -5.53
N ILE A 187 -2.80 10.95 -4.33
CA ILE A 187 -2.73 9.75 -3.49
C ILE A 187 -2.92 10.08 -2.00
N VAL A 188 -3.60 9.20 -1.28
CA VAL A 188 -3.66 9.19 0.18
C VAL A 188 -2.92 7.94 0.67
N VAL A 189 -1.99 8.12 1.59
CA VAL A 189 -1.08 7.07 2.07
C VAL A 189 -1.13 6.97 3.59
N ASN A 190 -0.92 5.77 4.13
CA ASN A 190 -0.82 5.60 5.57
C ASN A 190 0.63 5.76 6.06
N ALA A 191 0.82 6.40 7.21
CA ALA A 191 2.12 6.47 7.86
C ALA A 191 2.52 5.10 8.45
N VAL A 192 3.81 4.92 8.73
CA VAL A 192 4.29 3.85 9.62
C VAL A 192 4.71 4.50 10.93
N SER A 193 4.16 4.04 12.06
CA SER A 193 4.51 4.63 13.35
C SER A 193 6.00 4.50 13.63
N GLN A 194 6.57 5.51 14.29
CA GLN A 194 8.00 5.58 14.64
C GLN A 194 8.97 5.66 13.43
N ARG A 195 8.48 5.74 12.19
CA ARG A 195 9.33 5.91 11.00
C ARG A 195 8.97 7.19 10.26
N THR A 196 9.91 8.14 10.23
CA THR A 196 9.79 9.34 9.39
C THR A 196 10.13 8.97 7.95
N ASN A 197 9.34 9.45 6.98
CA ASN A 197 9.54 9.20 5.54
C ASN A 197 9.35 7.75 5.09
N VAL A 198 8.53 6.98 5.80
CA VAL A 198 8.09 5.65 5.36
C VAL A 198 6.56 5.59 5.41
N ILE A 199 5.96 5.18 4.31
CA ILE A 199 4.52 4.89 4.25
C ILE A 199 4.28 3.39 4.33
N ALA A 200 3.07 2.96 4.70
CA ALA A 200 2.69 1.56 4.61
C ALA A 200 2.38 1.19 3.14
N GLY A 201 2.90 0.05 2.67
CA GLY A 201 2.68 -0.41 1.28
C GLY A 201 1.29 -1.04 1.03
N GLY A 202 0.57 -1.42 2.09
CA GLY A 202 -0.69 -2.18 2.01
C GLY A 202 -1.97 -1.36 2.18
N PHE A 203 -1.88 -0.06 2.45
CA PHE A 203 -3.05 0.79 2.66
C PHE A 203 -2.88 2.15 1.96
N LEU A 204 -3.52 2.29 0.80
CA LEU A 204 -3.41 3.48 -0.03
C LEU A 204 -4.66 3.72 -0.88
N TYR A 205 -5.01 4.99 -1.05
CA TYR A 205 -6.09 5.43 -1.92
C TYR A 205 -5.50 6.22 -3.08
N LEU A 206 -5.67 5.73 -4.31
CA LEU A 206 -5.18 6.34 -5.55
C LEU A 206 -6.36 7.00 -6.27
N HIS A 207 -6.28 8.31 -6.48
CA HIS A 207 -7.14 8.97 -7.46
C HIS A 207 -6.56 8.73 -8.86
N PRO A 208 -7.36 8.54 -9.91
CA PRO A 208 -6.87 8.24 -11.26
C PRO A 208 -6.37 9.48 -12.03
N THR A 209 -5.57 10.33 -11.38
CA THR A 209 -4.93 11.50 -11.99
C THR A 209 -3.72 11.10 -12.83
N GLU A 210 -3.26 11.97 -13.74
CA GLU A 210 -2.01 11.70 -14.48
C GLU A 210 -0.78 11.64 -13.55
N ALA A 211 -0.75 12.42 -12.47
CA ALA A 211 0.37 12.41 -11.52
C ALA A 211 0.48 11.07 -10.78
N SER A 212 -0.64 10.52 -10.29
CA SER A 212 -0.67 9.20 -9.64
C SER A 212 -0.36 8.07 -10.63
N LYS A 213 -0.85 8.13 -11.88
CA LYS A 213 -0.48 7.17 -12.93
C LYS A 213 1.02 7.21 -13.21
N ASN A 214 1.62 8.39 -13.34
CA ASN A 214 3.06 8.55 -13.55
C ASN A 214 3.89 8.00 -12.39
N LEU A 215 3.49 8.29 -11.15
CA LEU A 215 4.10 7.69 -9.98
C LEU A 215 4.00 6.16 -10.00
N TRP A 216 2.83 5.62 -10.32
CA TRP A 216 2.62 4.18 -10.31
C TRP A 216 3.39 3.46 -11.43
N ARG A 217 3.46 4.07 -12.63
CA ARG A 217 4.34 3.61 -13.73
C ARG A 217 5.80 3.53 -13.26
N ALA A 218 6.29 4.57 -12.59
CA ALA A 218 7.66 4.60 -12.06
C ALA A 218 7.88 3.50 -11.02
N LEU A 219 6.93 3.28 -10.10
CA LEU A 219 6.98 2.19 -9.13
C LEU A 219 7.04 0.82 -9.83
N THR A 220 6.16 0.58 -10.80
CA THR A 220 6.14 -0.68 -11.57
C THR A 220 7.46 -0.91 -12.31
N VAL A 221 8.09 0.14 -12.88
CA VAL A 221 9.44 0.02 -13.48
C VAL A 221 10.46 -0.45 -12.45
N GLN A 222 10.49 0.15 -11.25
CA GLN A 222 11.44 -0.20 -10.19
C GLN A 222 11.24 -1.64 -9.72
N LEU A 223 9.98 -2.05 -9.50
CA LEU A 223 9.64 -3.41 -9.09
C LEU A 223 9.96 -4.43 -10.18
N ASN A 224 9.67 -4.15 -11.45
CA ASN A 224 10.02 -5.06 -12.55
C ASN A 224 11.53 -5.26 -12.68
N LYS A 225 12.33 -4.21 -12.50
CA LYS A 225 13.80 -4.33 -12.43
C LYS A 225 14.25 -5.24 -11.28
N LEU A 226 13.64 -5.07 -10.10
CA LEU A 226 13.92 -5.92 -8.95
C LEU A 226 13.50 -7.38 -9.22
N GLY A 227 12.32 -7.61 -9.79
CA GLY A 227 11.84 -8.93 -10.19
C GLY A 227 12.81 -9.63 -11.15
N MET A 228 13.34 -8.92 -12.16
CA MET A 228 14.36 -9.47 -13.05
C MET A 228 15.66 -9.83 -12.32
N LYS A 229 16.09 -9.01 -11.35
CA LYS A 229 17.29 -9.27 -10.53
C LYS A 229 17.16 -10.54 -9.69
N ILE A 230 15.96 -10.83 -9.18
CA ILE A 230 15.73 -11.96 -8.26
C ILE A 230 15.18 -13.23 -8.94
N ARG A 231 14.78 -13.18 -10.21
CA ARG A 231 14.09 -14.27 -10.95
C ARG A 231 14.71 -15.67 -10.79
N ASN A 232 16.04 -15.76 -10.69
CA ASN A 232 16.75 -17.04 -10.59
C ASN A 232 17.10 -17.42 -9.14
N SER A 233 16.62 -16.65 -8.16
CA SER A 233 16.86 -16.89 -6.74
C SER A 233 15.83 -17.88 -6.17
N PRO A 234 16.21 -18.68 -5.15
CA PRO A 234 15.22 -19.48 -4.42
C PRO A 234 14.12 -18.60 -3.81
N LYS A 235 12.88 -19.08 -3.80
CA LYS A 235 11.70 -18.32 -3.33
C LYS A 235 11.80 -17.83 -1.89
N ASN A 236 12.48 -18.59 -1.03
CA ASN A 236 12.72 -18.27 0.37
C ASN A 236 14.00 -17.44 0.61
N ALA A 237 14.76 -17.12 -0.46
CA ALA A 237 15.93 -16.27 -0.34
C ALA A 237 15.54 -14.89 0.15
N LYS A 238 16.42 -14.29 0.97
CA LYS A 238 16.24 -12.93 1.46
C LYS A 238 16.52 -11.94 0.35
N VAL A 239 15.64 -10.97 0.21
CA VAL A 239 15.85 -9.75 -0.56
C VAL A 239 16.17 -8.62 0.43
N SER A 240 16.96 -7.63 0.02
CA SER A 240 17.27 -6.49 0.89
C SER A 240 16.00 -5.80 1.35
N GLU A 241 15.91 -5.41 2.63
CA GLU A 241 14.79 -4.59 3.14
C GLU A 241 14.79 -3.16 2.56
N SER A 242 15.83 -2.77 1.82
CA SER A 242 15.84 -1.56 1.00
C SER A 242 15.21 -1.76 -0.39
N ASP A 243 15.07 -3.01 -0.83
CA ASP A 243 14.59 -3.41 -2.15
C ASP A 243 13.17 -4.00 -2.02
N ASN A 244 12.18 -3.13 -1.80
CA ASN A 244 10.77 -3.52 -1.78
C ASN A 244 9.83 -2.37 -2.16
N ASP A 245 8.56 -2.73 -2.37
CA ASP A 245 7.48 -1.83 -2.74
C ASP A 245 7.30 -0.66 -1.76
N GLN A 246 7.40 -0.92 -0.45
CA GLN A 246 7.23 0.10 0.57
C GLN A 246 8.30 1.19 0.48
N VAL A 247 9.57 0.79 0.31
CA VAL A 247 10.70 1.73 0.20
C VAL A 247 10.62 2.50 -1.11
N TYR A 248 10.40 1.80 -2.23
CA TYR A 248 10.31 2.41 -3.56
C TYR A 248 9.17 3.42 -3.64
N LEU A 249 7.99 3.04 -3.16
CA LEU A 249 6.83 3.93 -3.12
C LEU A 249 7.03 5.11 -2.17
N SER A 250 7.63 4.90 -0.98
CA SER A 250 7.94 5.99 -0.05
C SER A 250 8.86 7.02 -0.71
N ASN A 251 9.91 6.58 -1.40
CA ASN A 251 10.84 7.48 -2.10
C ASN A 251 10.13 8.31 -3.18
N LEU A 252 9.25 7.69 -3.98
CA LEU A 252 8.50 8.40 -5.02
C LEU A 252 7.50 9.41 -4.43
N VAL A 253 6.79 9.04 -3.37
CA VAL A 253 5.82 9.92 -2.72
C VAL A 253 6.51 11.12 -2.08
N PHE A 254 7.52 10.90 -1.24
CA PHE A 254 8.19 11.98 -0.50
C PHE A 254 9.11 12.85 -1.36
N SER A 255 9.46 12.41 -2.57
CA SER A 255 10.15 13.26 -3.56
C SER A 255 9.19 14.10 -4.42
N ASN A 256 7.88 14.00 -4.19
CA ASN A 256 6.86 14.62 -5.03
C ASN A 256 7.04 14.26 -6.52
N TYR A 257 7.36 12.99 -6.80
CA TYR A 257 7.67 12.52 -8.15
C TYR A 257 6.59 12.94 -9.16
N GLY A 258 7.00 13.53 -10.29
CA GLY A 258 6.06 13.99 -11.31
C GLY A 258 5.08 15.09 -10.85
N GLY A 259 5.40 15.84 -9.79
CA GLY A 259 4.53 16.88 -9.25
C GLY A 259 3.40 16.36 -8.37
N LEU A 260 3.51 15.12 -7.88
CA LEU A 260 2.51 14.45 -7.05
C LEU A 260 2.13 15.28 -5.81
N ARG A 261 0.82 15.42 -5.59
CA ARG A 261 0.22 15.88 -4.35
C ARG A 261 -0.25 14.67 -3.55
N TYR A 262 0.15 14.57 -2.30
CA TYR A 262 -0.21 13.45 -1.45
C TYR A 262 -0.75 13.90 -0.09
N LYS A 263 -1.51 13.01 0.55
CA LYS A 263 -1.93 13.15 1.95
C LYS A 263 -1.42 11.95 2.74
N VAL A 264 -0.64 12.23 3.80
CA VAL A 264 -0.31 11.21 4.80
C VAL A 264 -1.39 11.20 5.88
N LEU A 265 -1.91 10.02 6.17
CA LEU A 265 -2.90 9.79 7.23
C LEU A 265 -2.22 9.71 8.60
N SER A 266 -2.96 10.13 9.64
CA SER A 266 -2.49 10.01 11.02
C SER A 266 -2.61 8.58 11.51
N ASN A 267 -1.61 8.11 12.26
CA ASN A 267 -1.67 6.82 12.97
C ASN A 267 -2.73 6.79 14.07
N ASP A 268 -3.26 7.94 14.51
CA ASP A 268 -4.40 7.99 15.44
C ASP A 268 -5.70 7.55 14.75
N ASP A 269 -5.78 7.75 13.45
CA ASP A 269 -6.97 7.50 12.64
C ASP A 269 -6.85 6.17 11.86
N TYR A 270 -5.63 5.83 11.43
CA TYR A 270 -5.30 4.68 10.60
C TYR A 270 -4.12 3.95 11.25
N ALA A 271 -4.42 3.28 12.35
CA ALA A 271 -3.39 2.75 13.23
C ALA A 271 -2.65 1.56 12.61
N ASP A 272 -1.39 1.42 12.96
CA ASP A 272 -0.60 0.22 12.68
C ASP A 272 -0.54 -0.70 13.91
N GLY A 273 0.19 -1.80 13.79
CA GLY A 273 0.27 -2.83 14.82
C GLY A 273 0.96 -2.39 16.11
N ASN A 274 1.60 -1.21 16.18
CA ASN A 274 2.07 -0.68 17.45
C ASN A 274 0.91 -0.20 18.35
N TRP A 275 -0.30 -0.04 17.81
CA TRP A 275 -1.51 0.19 18.60
C TRP A 275 -1.74 -0.89 19.66
N TYR A 276 -1.43 -2.15 19.33
CA TYR A 276 -1.52 -3.28 20.26
C TYR A 276 -0.52 -3.19 21.43
N LYS A 277 0.52 -2.37 21.30
CA LYS A 277 1.54 -2.15 22.35
C LYS A 277 1.21 -0.99 23.28
N LEU A 278 0.18 -0.19 22.97
CA LEU A 278 -0.25 0.90 23.83
C LEU A 278 -0.74 0.36 25.18
N SER A 279 -0.72 1.18 26.23
CA SER A 279 -1.41 0.82 27.47
C SER A 279 -2.93 0.90 27.27
N LYS A 280 -3.69 0.20 28.11
CA LYS A 280 -5.16 0.25 28.08
C LYS A 280 -5.65 1.69 28.30
N GLU A 281 -5.04 2.41 29.24
CA GLU A 281 -5.32 3.81 29.56
C GLU A 281 -5.09 4.69 28.33
N ARG A 282 -3.95 4.51 27.65
CA ARG A 282 -3.64 5.28 26.44
C ARG A 282 -4.70 5.02 25.36
N ARG A 283 -5.07 3.77 25.10
CA ARG A 283 -6.14 3.44 24.14
C ARG A 283 -7.48 4.09 24.49
N MET A 284 -7.83 4.13 25.78
CA MET A 284 -9.08 4.76 26.25
C MET A 284 -9.10 6.28 26.06
N THR A 285 -7.93 6.94 26.05
CA THR A 285 -7.82 8.38 25.76
C THR A 285 -7.78 8.74 24.28
N LEU A 286 -7.43 7.78 23.42
CA LEU A 286 -7.33 8.01 21.98
C LEU A 286 -8.71 7.96 21.34
N ARG A 287 -8.87 8.77 20.28
CA ARG A 287 -9.99 8.58 19.36
C ARG A 287 -9.92 7.16 18.79
N LYS A 288 -11.08 6.53 18.63
CA LYS A 288 -11.15 5.21 17.98
C LYS A 288 -10.66 5.34 16.53
N PRO A 289 -9.66 4.55 16.11
CA PRO A 289 -9.21 4.59 14.72
C PRO A 289 -10.29 4.01 13.80
N TYR A 290 -10.20 4.31 12.51
CA TYR A 290 -11.03 3.68 11.48
C TYR A 290 -10.59 2.23 11.25
N LEU A 291 -9.28 1.97 11.36
CA LEU A 291 -8.70 0.65 11.20
C LEU A 291 -7.42 0.47 12.01
N ILE A 292 -7.04 -0.79 12.21
CA ILE A 292 -5.78 -1.19 12.84
C ILE A 292 -5.13 -2.27 11.98
N ASN A 293 -3.98 -1.95 11.35
CA ASN A 293 -3.21 -2.94 10.59
C ASN A 293 -2.52 -3.93 11.55
N ASN A 294 -2.63 -5.24 11.29
CA ASN A 294 -2.01 -6.31 12.08
C ASN A 294 -0.53 -6.54 11.69
N ASN A 295 0.21 -5.48 11.35
CA ASN A 295 1.66 -5.51 11.08
C ASN A 295 2.51 -5.44 12.38
N TRP A 296 3.84 -5.36 12.27
CA TRP A 296 4.79 -5.49 13.39
C TRP A 296 4.84 -6.86 14.09
N VAL A 297 4.20 -7.88 13.50
CA VAL A 297 4.26 -9.29 13.87
C VAL A 297 4.50 -10.09 12.59
N VAL A 298 5.41 -11.07 12.65
CA VAL A 298 5.82 -11.88 11.49
C VAL A 298 5.04 -13.20 11.48
N GLY A 299 4.56 -13.58 10.29
CA GLY A 299 3.87 -14.86 10.05
C GLY A 299 2.38 -14.85 10.38
N ASN A 300 1.61 -15.64 9.62
CA ASN A 300 0.15 -15.63 9.72
C ASN A 300 -0.33 -16.22 11.05
N ALA A 301 0.29 -17.29 11.54
CA ALA A 301 -0.08 -17.91 12.81
C ALA A 301 -0.01 -16.93 14.00
N ALA A 302 1.05 -16.13 14.09
CA ALA A 302 1.22 -15.14 15.16
C ALA A 302 0.22 -13.98 15.04
N LYS A 303 -0.07 -13.54 13.80
CA LYS A 303 -1.09 -12.52 13.53
C LYS A 303 -2.50 -13.00 13.87
N ILE A 304 -2.84 -14.26 13.57
CA ILE A 304 -4.13 -14.88 13.94
C ILE A 304 -4.23 -14.98 15.46
N LYS A 305 -3.16 -15.43 16.12
CA LYS A 305 -3.11 -15.49 17.59
C LYS A 305 -3.39 -14.12 18.21
N ARG A 306 -2.72 -13.06 17.76
CA ARG A 306 -2.98 -11.69 18.21
C ARG A 306 -4.43 -11.27 17.93
N ALA A 307 -4.96 -11.54 16.73
CA ALA A 307 -6.34 -11.21 16.42
C ALA A 307 -7.33 -11.91 17.37
N LYS A 308 -7.11 -13.18 17.71
CA LYS A 308 -7.94 -13.93 18.66
C LYS A 308 -7.83 -13.38 20.08
N GLU A 309 -6.61 -13.14 20.57
CA GLU A 309 -6.36 -12.60 21.92
C GLU A 309 -7.04 -11.23 22.14
N TRP A 310 -7.15 -10.43 21.08
CA TRP A 310 -7.78 -9.11 21.13
C TRP A 310 -9.27 -9.13 20.77
N GLY A 311 -9.82 -10.30 20.45
CA GLY A 311 -11.20 -10.44 19.99
C GLY A 311 -11.47 -9.75 18.65
N HIS A 312 -10.44 -9.62 17.81
CA HIS A 312 -10.47 -9.09 16.44
C HIS A 312 -10.48 -10.23 15.37
N TRP A 313 -10.84 -11.45 15.78
CA TRP A 313 -11.03 -12.61 14.92
C TRP A 313 -12.51 -12.96 14.87
N PHE A 314 -13.10 -12.91 13.67
CA PHE A 314 -14.56 -12.90 13.49
C PHE A 314 -15.11 -14.19 12.89
N LEU A 315 -14.31 -15.26 12.87
CA LEU A 315 -14.77 -16.60 12.54
C LEU A 315 -14.95 -17.43 13.80
N THR A 316 -16.04 -18.18 13.87
CA THR A 316 -16.24 -19.27 14.83
C THR A 316 -15.35 -20.47 14.46
N GLU A 317 -15.29 -21.48 15.33
CA GLU A 317 -14.55 -22.72 15.05
C GLU A 317 -15.10 -23.47 13.83
N ASN A 318 -16.39 -23.31 13.54
CA ASN A 318 -17.07 -23.89 12.38
C ASN A 318 -16.91 -23.05 11.10
N GLY A 319 -16.22 -21.90 11.16
CA GLY A 319 -15.99 -21.03 10.01
C GLY A 319 -17.16 -20.08 9.68
N GLU A 320 -18.12 -19.93 10.59
CA GLU A 320 -19.22 -18.96 10.46
C GLU A 320 -18.82 -17.59 11.04
N CYS A 321 -19.53 -16.53 10.65
CA CYS A 321 -19.30 -15.21 11.23
C CYS A 321 -19.74 -15.15 12.71
N ASP A 322 -18.88 -14.65 13.57
CA ASP A 322 -19.15 -14.46 15.00
C ASP A 322 -19.92 -13.14 15.22
N GLU A 323 -21.25 -13.24 15.23
CA GLU A 323 -22.16 -12.09 15.36
C GLU A 323 -21.92 -11.26 16.62
N GLU A 324 -21.66 -11.91 17.75
CA GLU A 324 -21.45 -11.24 19.02
C GLU A 324 -20.19 -10.37 18.96
N LYS A 325 -19.09 -10.90 18.41
CA LYS A 325 -17.85 -10.13 18.22
C LYS A 325 -18.04 -8.98 17.22
N ILE A 326 -18.76 -9.20 16.12
CA ILE A 326 -19.04 -8.14 15.14
C ILE A 326 -19.81 -7.00 15.81
N GLN A 327 -20.87 -7.30 16.55
CA GLN A 327 -21.66 -6.31 17.27
C GLN A 327 -20.81 -5.51 18.27
N ARG A 328 -20.01 -6.22 19.07
CA ARG A 328 -19.11 -5.61 20.06
C ARG A 328 -18.09 -4.67 19.43
N VAL A 329 -17.36 -5.13 18.41
CA VAL A 329 -16.23 -4.38 17.84
C VAL A 329 -16.70 -3.28 16.88
N VAL A 330 -17.61 -3.59 15.96
CA VAL A 330 -18.00 -2.68 14.88
C VAL A 330 -19.12 -1.74 15.31
N LYS A 331 -20.16 -2.25 15.97
CA LYS A 331 -21.35 -1.44 16.31
C LYS A 331 -21.20 -0.68 17.61
N GLN A 332 -20.58 -1.30 18.62
CA GLN A 332 -20.32 -0.64 19.91
C GLN A 332 -18.93 0.03 19.93
N GLY A 333 -18.09 -0.21 18.92
CA GLY A 333 -16.73 0.31 18.84
C GLY A 333 -15.84 -0.18 19.99
N GLN A 334 -16.15 -1.33 20.60
CA GLN A 334 -15.38 -1.87 21.71
C GLN A 334 -14.21 -2.69 21.17
N VAL A 335 -13.11 -1.98 20.92
CA VAL A 335 -11.87 -2.53 20.37
C VAL A 335 -10.86 -2.94 21.46
N SER A 336 -11.27 -2.84 22.73
CA SER A 336 -10.39 -3.15 23.86
C SER A 336 -10.16 -4.66 23.96
N GLY A 337 -8.92 -5.05 23.69
CA GLY A 337 -8.35 -6.33 24.14
C GLY A 337 -7.85 -6.25 25.59
N PRO A 338 -7.05 -7.24 26.04
CA PRO A 338 -6.52 -7.31 27.40
C PRO A 338 -5.83 -6.02 27.90
#